data_AF-A0A0M9I1Q2-F1
#
_entry.id   AF-A0A0M9I1Q2-F1
#
_cell.length_a   1.000
_cell.length_b   1.000
_cell.length_c   1.000
_cell.angle_alpha   90.00
_cell.angle_beta   90.00
_cell.angle_gamma   90.00
#
_symmetry.space_group_name_H-M   'P 1'
#
loop_
_entity.id
_entity.type
_entity.pdbx_description
1 polymer ?
#
loop_
_entity_poly.entity_id
_entity_poly.type
_entity_poly.pdbx_seq_one_letter_code
_entity_poly.pdbx_strand_id
1 'polypeptide(L)'
;MFLVFFLVVYGILTWGLIFVAQQSLNHAAQEGARMALQWQGANAMGPRALRARAEALRQLSWVQSMGNADAAIAVCGANGLLQGEGACSGAALDPDQIEVLVRYPYLAGPLVPVLPGVLPWLPAQLTARASVRLGGPVAGG
;
A
#
# COMPACT_ATOMS: atom_id res chain seq x y z
N MET A 1 -34.99 -18.61 0.78
CA MET A 1 -34.39 -18.00 1.99
C MET A 1 -32.87 -18.19 2.06
N PHE A 2 -32.36 -19.42 1.81
CA PHE A 2 -30.91 -19.70 1.79
C PHE A 2 -30.09 -18.77 0.87
N LEU A 3 -30.51 -18.59 -0.38
CA LEU A 3 -29.81 -17.73 -1.34
C LEU A 3 -29.70 -16.27 -0.88
N VAL A 4 -30.79 -15.72 -0.31
CA VAL A 4 -30.80 -14.34 0.20
C VAL A 4 -29.85 -14.20 1.38
N PHE A 5 -29.91 -15.12 2.34
CA PHE A 5 -29.00 -15.14 3.48
C PHE A 5 -27.54 -15.26 3.03
N PHE A 6 -27.25 -16.17 2.10
CA PHE A 6 -25.92 -16.36 1.52
C PHE A 6 -25.39 -15.08 0.87
N LEU A 7 -26.20 -14.39 0.07
CA LEU A 7 -25.80 -13.13 -0.57
C LEU A 7 -25.53 -12.02 0.45
N VAL A 8 -26.34 -11.92 1.50
CA VAL A 8 -26.12 -10.92 2.56
C VAL A 8 -24.80 -11.20 3.29
N VAL A 9 -24.56 -12.44 3.71
CA VAL A 9 -23.31 -12.82 4.38
C VAL A 9 -22.11 -12.64 3.46
N TYR A 10 -22.22 -13.07 2.20
CA TYR A 10 -21.18 -12.87 1.19
C TYR A 10 -20.85 -11.39 1.00
N GLY A 11 -21.88 -10.52 0.92
CA GLY A 11 -21.68 -9.08 0.81
C GLY A 11 -20.93 -8.52 2.01
N ILE A 12 -21.36 -8.85 3.23
CA ILE A 12 -20.71 -8.41 4.47
C ILE A 12 -19.25 -8.88 4.50
N LEU A 13 -18.97 -10.14 4.16
CA LEU A 13 -17.61 -10.68 4.14
C LEU A 13 -16.76 -10.00 3.08
N THR A 14 -17.27 -9.83 1.86
CA THR A 14 -16.55 -9.21 0.74
C THR A 14 -16.14 -7.78 1.08
N TRP A 15 -17.11 -6.96 1.49
CA TRP A 15 -16.84 -5.56 1.86
C TRP A 15 -16.03 -5.45 3.15
N GLY A 16 -16.25 -6.34 4.11
CA GLY A 16 -15.45 -6.43 5.34
C GLY A 16 -13.98 -6.73 5.05
N LEU A 17 -13.68 -7.74 4.23
CA LEU A 17 -12.30 -8.05 3.83
C LEU A 17 -11.66 -6.94 3.02
N ILE A 18 -12.40 -6.31 2.09
CA ILE A 18 -11.90 -5.15 1.33
C ILE A 18 -11.50 -4.03 2.29
N PHE A 19 -12.35 -3.72 3.27
CA PHE A 19 -12.08 -2.68 4.25
C PHE A 19 -10.86 -3.02 5.12
N VAL A 20 -10.74 -4.25 5.62
CA VAL A 20 -9.59 -4.70 6.40
C VAL A 20 -8.30 -4.65 5.56
N ALA A 21 -8.37 -5.04 4.27
CA ALA A 21 -7.25 -4.93 3.35
C ALA A 21 -6.86 -3.46 3.10
N GLN A 22 -7.82 -2.55 2.93
CA GLN A 22 -7.51 -1.11 2.84
C GLN A 22 -6.87 -0.58 4.12
N GLN A 23 -7.35 -1.01 5.27
CA GLN A 23 -6.79 -0.61 6.55
C GLN A 23 -5.35 -1.11 6.71
N SER A 24 -5.06 -2.36 6.31
CA SER A 24 -3.70 -2.90 6.34
C SER A 24 -2.76 -2.16 5.38
N LEU A 25 -3.24 -1.82 4.18
CA LEU A 25 -2.51 -0.99 3.21
C LEU A 25 -2.15 0.38 3.80
N ASN A 26 -3.12 1.04 4.45
CA ASN A 26 -2.90 2.35 5.07
C ASN A 26 -1.94 2.26 6.26
N HIS A 27 -2.09 1.24 7.11
CA HIS A 27 -1.19 0.98 8.23
C HIS A 27 0.24 0.70 7.74
N ALA A 28 0.38 -0.13 6.70
CA ALA A 28 1.67 -0.44 6.07
C ALA A 28 2.36 0.80 5.50
N ALA A 29 1.58 1.69 4.84
CA ALA A 29 2.10 2.95 4.32
C ALA A 29 2.58 3.87 5.46
N GLN A 30 1.80 4.00 6.54
CA GLN A 30 2.16 4.81 7.69
C GLN A 30 3.39 4.28 8.43
N GLU A 31 3.44 2.98 8.69
CA GLU A 31 4.54 2.37 9.41
C GLU A 31 5.82 2.34 8.56
N GLY A 32 5.70 2.14 7.25
CA GLY A 32 6.82 2.33 6.31
C GLY A 32 7.37 3.76 6.35
N ALA A 33 6.50 4.77 6.40
CA ALA A 33 6.92 6.16 6.47
C ALA A 33 7.55 6.52 7.83
N ARG A 34 7.06 5.96 8.94
CA ARG A 34 7.68 6.10 10.28
C ARG A 34 9.05 5.44 10.35
N MET A 35 9.18 4.23 9.82
CA MET A 35 10.47 3.53 9.76
C MET A 35 11.50 4.28 8.88
N ALA A 36 11.04 4.99 7.85
CA ALA A 36 11.91 5.85 7.05
C ALA A 36 12.48 7.04 7.85
N LEU A 37 11.75 7.57 8.84
CA LEU A 37 12.21 8.65 9.73
C LEU A 37 13.25 8.20 10.76
N GLN A 38 13.12 6.97 11.27
CA GLN A 38 13.95 6.49 12.38
C GLN A 38 15.45 6.42 12.04
N TRP A 39 15.81 6.37 10.76
CA TRP A 39 17.21 6.22 10.34
C TRP A 39 17.84 7.56 9.96
N GLN A 40 18.59 8.21 10.86
CA GLN A 40 19.14 9.56 10.65
C GLN A 40 20.52 9.63 9.94
N GLY A 41 20.85 8.68 9.05
CA GLY A 41 22.11 8.72 8.30
C GLY A 41 22.10 9.69 7.10
N ALA A 42 23.09 10.60 7.00
CA ALA A 42 23.14 11.71 6.05
C ALA A 42 23.13 11.35 4.54
N ASN A 43 23.32 10.08 4.15
CA ASN A 43 23.32 9.63 2.74
C ASN A 43 22.56 8.30 2.52
N ALA A 44 21.56 8.01 3.36
CA ALA A 44 20.94 6.69 3.47
C ALA A 44 19.52 6.58 2.86
N MET A 45 19.15 7.41 1.89
CA MET A 45 17.79 7.39 1.29
C MET A 45 17.40 6.03 0.68
N GLY A 46 18.33 5.37 -0.02
CA GLY A 46 18.12 4.03 -0.57
C GLY A 46 17.83 2.97 0.51
N PRO A 47 18.71 2.77 1.51
CA PRO A 47 18.47 1.80 2.59
C PRO A 47 17.24 2.14 3.46
N ARG A 48 16.92 3.42 3.66
CA ARG A 48 15.66 3.86 4.31
C ARG A 48 14.43 3.34 3.56
N ALA A 49 14.40 3.61 2.25
CA ALA A 49 13.28 3.24 1.40
C ALA A 49 13.15 1.71 1.24
N LEU A 50 14.28 0.98 1.21
CA LEU A 50 14.27 -0.49 1.20
C LEU A 50 13.67 -1.07 2.49
N ARG A 51 14.02 -0.52 3.65
CA ARG A 51 13.50 -0.97 4.95
C ARG A 51 12.01 -0.65 5.10
N ALA A 52 11.61 0.55 4.69
CA ALA A 52 10.20 0.97 4.64
C ALA A 52 9.37 0.03 3.75
N ARG A 53 9.89 -0.32 2.57
CA ARG A 53 9.27 -1.31 1.69
C ARG A 53 9.16 -2.70 2.34
N ALA A 54 10.23 -3.17 2.98
CA ALA A 54 10.24 -4.50 3.60
C ALA A 54 9.21 -4.62 4.75
N GLU A 55 9.06 -3.58 5.57
CA GLU A 55 8.04 -3.56 6.61
C GLU A 55 6.63 -3.47 6.01
N ALA A 56 6.42 -2.64 5.00
CA ALA A 56 5.14 -2.58 4.30
C ALA A 56 4.77 -3.94 3.67
N LEU A 57 5.72 -4.64 3.03
CA LEU A 57 5.53 -5.99 2.51
C LEU A 57 5.13 -6.98 3.61
N ARG A 58 5.77 -6.90 4.78
CA ARG A 58 5.45 -7.77 5.92
C ARG A 58 4.00 -7.60 6.37
N GLN A 59 3.53 -6.36 6.49
CA GLN A 59 2.14 -6.03 6.84
C GLN A 59 1.14 -6.49 5.77
N LEU A 60 1.55 -6.51 4.49
CA LEU A 60 0.72 -6.95 3.37
C LEU A 60 0.80 -8.45 3.06
N SER A 61 1.73 -9.18 3.68
CA SER A 61 2.00 -10.59 3.35
C SER A 61 0.74 -11.47 3.42
N TRP A 62 -0.17 -11.19 4.36
CA TRP A 62 -1.45 -11.89 4.47
C TRP A 62 -2.41 -11.57 3.32
N VAL A 63 -2.39 -10.34 2.80
CA VAL A 63 -3.22 -9.92 1.65
C VAL A 63 -2.72 -10.61 0.39
N GLN A 64 -1.39 -10.65 0.22
CA GLN A 64 -0.75 -11.29 -0.92
C GLN A 64 -0.99 -12.81 -0.91
N SER A 65 -0.88 -13.46 0.24
CA SER A 65 -1.16 -14.90 0.37
C SER A 65 -2.63 -15.23 0.18
N MET A 66 -3.54 -14.37 0.62
CA MET A 66 -4.97 -14.60 0.49
C MET A 66 -5.47 -14.42 -0.95
N GLY A 67 -5.04 -13.37 -1.65
CA GLY A 67 -5.44 -13.12 -3.03
C GLY A 67 -4.49 -13.68 -4.08
N ASN A 68 -3.39 -14.34 -3.70
CA ASN A 68 -2.37 -14.88 -4.61
C ASN A 68 -1.87 -13.86 -5.65
N ALA A 69 -1.67 -12.61 -5.22
CA ALA A 69 -1.17 -11.54 -6.07
C ALA A 69 -0.19 -10.65 -5.30
N ASP A 70 0.82 -10.14 -6.00
CA ASP A 70 1.82 -9.28 -5.40
C ASP A 70 1.33 -7.82 -5.31
N ALA A 71 1.64 -7.19 -4.18
CA ALA A 71 1.37 -5.77 -4.00
C ALA A 71 2.56 -4.94 -4.49
N ALA A 72 2.29 -3.97 -5.35
CA ALA A 72 3.27 -2.99 -5.80
C ALA A 72 3.42 -1.89 -4.73
N ILE A 73 4.61 -1.79 -4.15
CA ILE A 73 4.96 -0.75 -3.19
C ILE A 73 6.00 0.15 -3.84
N ALA A 74 5.70 1.44 -3.95
CA ALA A 74 6.59 2.46 -4.47
C ALA A 74 6.90 3.47 -3.35
N VAL A 75 8.18 3.67 -3.06
CA VAL A 75 8.66 4.71 -2.15
C VAL A 75 9.29 5.81 -3.01
N CYS A 76 8.75 7.02 -2.89
CA CYS A 76 9.06 8.16 -3.74
C CYS A 76 9.57 9.32 -2.90
N GLY A 77 10.54 10.06 -3.44
CA GLY A 77 11.01 11.34 -2.91
C GLY A 77 10.79 12.45 -3.94
N ALA A 78 11.30 13.65 -3.65
CA ALA A 78 11.18 14.81 -4.54
C ALA A 78 11.67 14.58 -5.97
N ASN A 79 12.72 13.77 -6.14
CA ASN A 79 13.35 13.51 -7.44
C ASN A 79 12.82 12.24 -8.13
N GLY A 80 11.74 11.62 -7.63
CA GLY A 80 11.12 10.44 -8.21
C GLY A 80 11.19 9.19 -7.33
N LEU A 81 11.11 8.01 -7.95
CA LEU A 81 11.08 6.73 -7.26
C LEU A 81 12.44 6.44 -6.62
N LEU A 82 12.45 6.27 -5.30
CA LEU A 82 13.63 5.90 -4.53
C LEU A 82 13.81 4.38 -4.48
N GLN A 83 12.72 3.65 -4.23
CA GLN A 83 12.70 2.19 -4.15
C GLN A 83 11.31 1.64 -4.47
N GLY A 84 11.28 0.38 -4.92
CA GLY A 84 10.04 -0.36 -5.12
C GLY A 84 9.60 -0.46 -6.56
N GLU A 85 8.31 -0.72 -6.76
CA GLU A 85 7.71 -1.06 -8.06
C GLU A 85 6.45 -0.22 -8.29
N GLY A 86 6.36 0.35 -9.49
CA GLY A 86 5.25 1.21 -9.91
C GLY A 86 5.62 2.69 -9.99
N ALA A 87 4.64 3.51 -10.39
CA ALA A 87 4.81 4.95 -10.49
C ALA A 87 4.46 5.65 -9.17
N CYS A 88 5.18 6.74 -8.88
CA CYS A 88 4.81 7.68 -7.83
C CYS A 88 3.44 8.31 -8.12
N SER A 89 2.81 8.91 -7.10
CA SER A 89 1.51 9.58 -7.28
C SER A 89 1.56 10.78 -8.24
N GLY A 90 2.77 11.30 -8.52
CA GLY A 90 2.98 12.54 -9.26
C GLY A 90 2.72 13.79 -8.42
N ALA A 91 2.49 13.65 -7.11
CA ALA A 91 2.40 14.78 -6.20
C ALA A 91 3.76 15.52 -6.12
N ALA A 92 3.71 16.85 -6.05
CA ALA A 92 4.89 17.65 -5.76
C ALA A 92 5.31 17.39 -4.30
N LEU A 93 6.45 16.73 -4.12
CA LEU A 93 7.06 16.46 -2.82
C LEU A 93 8.17 17.46 -2.57
N ASP A 94 8.24 17.96 -1.33
CA ASP A 94 9.39 18.74 -0.86
C ASP A 94 10.68 17.89 -0.86
N PRO A 95 11.88 18.50 -0.97
CA PRO A 95 13.16 17.79 -0.95
C PRO A 95 13.40 16.96 0.33
N ASP A 96 12.67 17.30 1.39
CA ASP A 96 12.68 16.61 2.67
C ASP A 96 11.38 15.83 2.94
N GLN A 97 10.70 15.38 1.88
CA GLN A 97 9.48 14.60 1.95
C GLN A 97 9.64 13.26 1.23
N ILE A 98 9.10 12.21 1.85
CA ILE A 98 9.00 10.87 1.25
C ILE A 98 7.53 10.46 1.24
N GLU A 99 7.08 9.90 0.12
CA GLU A 99 5.77 9.28 -0.03
C GLU A 99 5.94 7.77 -0.22
N VAL A 100 5.17 7.01 0.54
CA VAL A 100 5.02 5.56 0.41
C VAL A 100 3.66 5.30 -0.20
N LEU A 101 3.67 4.73 -1.40
CA LEU A 101 2.49 4.35 -2.16
C LEU A 101 2.40 2.82 -2.19
N VAL A 102 1.24 2.28 -1.82
CA VAL A 102 1.00 0.84 -1.81
C VAL A 102 -0.21 0.55 -2.68
N ARG A 103 -0.05 -0.33 -3.67
CA ARG A 103 -1.07 -0.68 -4.66
C ARG A 103 -1.23 -2.19 -4.70
N TYR A 104 -2.47 -2.65 -4.59
CA TYR A 104 -2.81 -4.06 -4.67
C TYR A 104 -3.83 -4.29 -5.80
N PRO A 105 -3.52 -5.16 -6.78
CA PRO A 105 -4.40 -5.42 -7.92
C PRO A 105 -5.54 -6.38 -7.53
N TYR A 106 -6.58 -5.85 -6.88
CA TYR A 106 -7.67 -6.65 -6.30
C TYR A 106 -8.43 -7.50 -7.33
N LEU A 107 -8.61 -7.05 -8.57
CA LEU A 107 -9.26 -7.89 -9.60
C LEU A 107 -8.38 -9.05 -10.10
N ALA A 108 -7.06 -8.91 -10.05
CA ALA A 108 -6.13 -9.97 -10.43
C ALA A 108 -5.95 -10.99 -9.30
N GLY A 109 -6.04 -10.54 -8.05
CA GLY A 109 -5.99 -11.37 -6.85
C GLY A 109 -7.12 -11.05 -5.87
N PRO A 110 -8.35 -11.50 -6.13
CA PRO A 110 -9.46 -11.20 -5.25
C PRO A 110 -9.34 -12.02 -3.95
N LEU A 111 -9.50 -11.35 -2.80
CA LEU A 111 -9.44 -12.00 -1.48
C LEU A 111 -10.64 -12.92 -1.22
N VAL A 112 -11.74 -12.69 -1.94
CA VAL A 112 -12.98 -13.45 -1.83
C VAL A 112 -13.34 -13.96 -3.23
N PRO A 113 -13.81 -15.22 -3.39
CA PRO A 113 -14.23 -15.74 -4.68
C PRO A 113 -15.25 -14.82 -5.36
N VAL A 114 -14.94 -14.34 -6.55
CA VAL A 114 -15.83 -13.45 -7.31
C VAL A 114 -17.06 -14.21 -7.81
N LEU A 115 -18.25 -13.71 -7.46
CA LEU A 115 -19.49 -14.26 -7.99
C LEU A 115 -19.74 -13.73 -9.43
N PRO A 116 -20.38 -14.51 -10.30
CA PRO A 116 -20.82 -14.01 -11.59
C PRO A 116 -21.81 -12.84 -11.39
N GLY A 117 -21.53 -11.70 -12.03
CA GLY A 117 -22.38 -10.50 -11.99
C GLY A 117 -21.98 -9.42 -10.96
N VAL A 118 -21.07 -9.70 -10.01
CA VAL A 118 -20.64 -8.67 -9.03
C VAL A 118 -19.40 -7.88 -9.44
N LEU A 119 -18.60 -8.38 -10.41
CA LEU A 119 -17.36 -7.72 -10.88
C LEU A 119 -17.44 -6.19 -11.08
N PRO A 120 -18.48 -5.60 -11.70
CA PRO A 120 -18.53 -4.15 -11.90
C PRO A 120 -18.66 -3.33 -10.61
N TRP A 121 -18.96 -3.97 -9.48
CA TRP A 121 -19.10 -3.31 -8.17
C TRP A 121 -17.87 -3.48 -7.29
N LEU A 122 -16.88 -4.29 -7.71
CA LEU A 122 -15.65 -4.50 -6.96
C LEU A 122 -14.57 -3.50 -7.44
N PRO A 123 -13.71 -3.02 -6.54
CA PRO A 123 -12.62 -2.12 -6.91
C PRO A 123 -11.59 -2.85 -7.77
N ALA A 124 -11.12 -2.19 -8.83
CA ALA A 124 -10.09 -2.73 -9.70
C ALA A 124 -8.74 -2.92 -8.97
N GLN A 125 -8.42 -1.95 -8.11
CA GLN A 125 -7.20 -1.90 -7.32
C GLN A 125 -7.47 -1.23 -5.99
N LEU A 126 -6.77 -1.66 -4.94
CA LEU A 126 -6.74 -0.99 -3.66
C LEU A 126 -5.44 -0.19 -3.57
N THR A 127 -5.55 1.07 -3.19
CA THR A 127 -4.39 1.98 -3.13
C THR A 127 -4.37 2.69 -1.79
N ALA A 128 -3.22 2.72 -1.14
CA ALA A 128 -2.96 3.53 0.04
C ALA A 128 -1.74 4.41 -0.19
N ARG A 129 -1.75 5.61 0.42
CA ARG A 129 -0.66 6.57 0.35
C ARG A 129 -0.39 7.16 1.72
N ALA A 130 0.89 7.28 2.08
CA ALA A 130 1.32 8.01 3.25
C ALA A 130 2.55 8.84 2.90
N SER A 131 2.54 10.12 3.23
CA SER A 131 3.69 11.00 3.03
C SER A 131 4.16 11.57 4.35
N VAL A 132 5.47 11.64 4.55
CA VAL A 132 6.09 12.13 5.78
C VAL A 132 7.23 13.09 5.43
N ARG A 133 7.36 14.17 6.20
CA ARG A 133 8.46 15.14 6.12
C ARG A 133 9.53 14.77 7.15
N LEU A 134 10.82 14.79 6.78
CA LEU A 134 11.89 14.34 7.68
C LEU A 134 12.43 15.40 8.65
N GLY A 135 11.95 16.65 8.57
CA GLY A 135 12.15 17.66 9.60
C GLY A 135 13.45 18.46 9.49
N GLY A 136 14.04 18.58 8.30
CA GLY A 136 15.16 19.49 8.04
C GLY A 136 15.79 19.25 6.67
N PRO A 137 16.33 20.29 6.01
CA PRO A 137 16.93 20.12 4.69
C PRO A 137 17.99 19.02 4.74
N VAL A 138 17.80 17.98 3.94
CA VAL A 138 18.82 16.96 3.68
C VAL A 138 19.92 17.66 2.90
N ALA A 139 20.81 18.36 3.62
CA ALA A 139 21.99 18.97 3.08
C ALA A 139 22.94 17.86 2.60
N GLY A 140 22.80 17.50 1.33
CA GLY A 140 23.82 16.79 0.58
C GLY A 140 24.44 17.76 -0.41
N GLY A 141 25.65 18.23 -0.12
CA GLY A 141 26.53 18.97 -1.04
C GLY A 141 26.63 20.46 -0.75
#